data_AF-A0A7Y2G3F5-F1
#
_entry.id   AF-A0A7Y2G3F5-F1
#
_cell.length_a   1.000
_cell.length_b   1.000
_cell.length_c   1.000
_cell.angle_alpha   90.00
_cell.angle_beta   90.00
_cell.angle_gamma   90.00
#
_symmetry.space_group_name_H-M   'P 1'
#
loop_
_entity.id
_entity.type
_entity.pdbx_description
1 polymer ?
#
loop_
_entity_poly.entity_id
_entity_poly.type
_entity_poly.pdbx_seq_one_letter_code
_entity_poly.pdbx_strand_id
1 'polypeptide(L)'
;VIFFAATGPDGKDLFESTARTGAYDEYIRGEVNGYSLSLHRYWPDGRNNPGSNLRRNSGFHLLSQRMPDPALDADRNYKLNIRKRGPRISVSVDGELVHDVSDDGVHGAHWESGKIGFRLRGHESCVMTVGAITIAGFDG
;
A
#
# COMPACT_ATOMS: atom_id res chain seq x y z
N VAL A 1 -1.63 0.11 -6.53
CA VAL A 1 -1.68 0.37 -5.07
C VAL A 1 -1.86 -0.94 -4.34
N ILE A 2 -1.08 -1.18 -3.30
CA ILE A 2 -1.10 -2.40 -2.49
C ILE A 2 -1.51 -2.01 -1.08
N PHE A 3 -2.58 -2.60 -0.59
CA PHE A 3 -3.06 -2.46 0.78
C PHE A 3 -2.57 -3.64 1.61
N PHE A 4 -2.16 -3.39 2.85
CA PHE A 4 -1.72 -4.41 3.78
C PHE A 4 -2.01 -4.01 5.23
N ALA A 5 -2.06 -5.01 6.12
CA ALA A 5 -2.60 -4.88 7.47
C ALA A 5 -4.02 -4.25 7.45
N ALA A 6 -4.81 -4.61 6.43
CA ALA A 6 -6.11 -3.98 6.22
C ALA A 6 -7.19 -4.62 7.10
N THR A 7 -7.88 -3.79 7.87
CA THR A 7 -9.00 -4.20 8.74
C THR A 7 -10.19 -3.27 8.52
N GLY A 8 -11.36 -3.68 9.01
CA GLY A 8 -12.47 -2.75 9.22
C GLY A 8 -12.17 -1.76 10.35
N PRO A 9 -13.15 -0.89 10.67
CA PRO A 9 -13.09 -0.03 11.85
C PRO A 9 -12.92 -0.86 13.11
N ASP A 10 -12.27 -0.27 14.12
CA ASP A 10 -12.02 -0.90 15.42
C ASP A 10 -11.30 -2.26 15.34
N GLY A 11 -10.57 -2.52 14.25
CA GLY A 11 -9.81 -3.76 14.05
C GLY A 11 -10.67 -4.96 13.64
N LYS A 12 -11.96 -4.77 13.32
CA LYS A 12 -12.86 -5.84 12.85
C LYS A 12 -12.37 -6.47 11.55
N ASP A 13 -12.87 -7.67 11.24
CA ASP A 13 -12.57 -8.29 9.96
C ASP A 13 -12.99 -7.37 8.80
N LEU A 14 -12.10 -7.22 7.82
CA LEU A 14 -12.33 -6.33 6.68
C LEU A 14 -13.59 -6.71 5.88
N PHE A 15 -14.00 -7.98 5.88
CA PHE A 15 -15.18 -8.44 5.14
C PHE A 15 -16.48 -8.38 5.95
N GLU A 16 -16.41 -8.05 7.24
CA GLU A 16 -17.59 -7.74 8.07
C GLU A 16 -17.95 -6.24 8.05
N SER A 17 -17.09 -5.41 7.46
CA SER A 17 -17.33 -3.97 7.30
C SER A 17 -18.21 -3.65 6.09
N THR A 18 -18.63 -2.39 5.97
CA THR A 18 -19.49 -1.90 4.89
C THR A 18 -18.97 -2.28 3.50
N ALA A 19 -19.89 -2.70 2.61
CA ALA A 19 -19.56 -3.02 1.23
C ALA A 19 -18.84 -1.85 0.54
N ARG A 20 -17.85 -2.18 -0.30
CA ARG A 20 -17.04 -1.20 -1.04
C ARG A 20 -17.17 -1.45 -2.53
N THR A 21 -17.28 -0.38 -3.29
CA THR A 21 -17.47 -0.40 -4.75
C THR A 21 -16.14 -0.41 -5.50
N GLY A 22 -15.04 -0.11 -4.82
CA GLY A 22 -13.77 0.15 -5.48
C GLY A 22 -13.53 1.63 -5.71
N ALA A 23 -14.35 2.55 -5.19
CA ALA A 23 -14.03 3.97 -5.18
C ALA A 23 -12.87 4.23 -4.20
N TYR A 24 -11.87 5.03 -4.57
CA TYR A 24 -10.61 5.09 -3.80
C TYR A 24 -10.79 5.61 -2.38
N ASP A 25 -11.65 6.62 -2.19
CA ASP A 25 -11.89 7.23 -0.88
C ASP A 25 -12.46 6.25 0.15
N GLU A 26 -13.20 5.22 -0.27
CA GLU A 26 -13.71 4.14 0.59
C GLU A 26 -12.58 3.39 1.33
N TYR A 27 -11.35 3.40 0.78
CA TYR A 27 -10.20 2.66 1.30
C TYR A 27 -9.18 3.52 2.05
N ILE A 28 -9.28 4.85 1.94
CA ILE A 28 -8.28 5.78 2.48
C ILE A 28 -8.85 6.81 3.45
N ARG A 29 -10.15 7.12 3.37
CA ARG A 29 -10.83 8.14 4.18
C ARG A 29 -11.99 7.58 5.00
N GLY A 30 -12.32 6.30 4.84
CA GLY A 30 -13.49 5.67 5.45
C GLY A 30 -13.16 4.47 6.32
N GLU A 31 -13.93 3.41 6.13
CA GLU A 31 -14.06 2.22 6.98
C GLU A 31 -12.90 1.21 6.87
N VAL A 32 -11.76 1.61 6.27
CA VAL A 32 -10.61 0.72 6.08
C VAL A 32 -9.40 1.31 6.78
N ASN A 33 -8.94 0.57 7.79
CA ASN A 33 -7.66 0.79 8.44
C ASN A 33 -6.57 0.03 7.69
N GLY A 34 -5.31 0.41 7.91
CA GLY A 34 -4.14 -0.30 7.40
C GLY A 34 -3.17 0.64 6.72
N TYR A 35 -2.35 0.07 5.82
CA TYR A 35 -1.35 0.82 5.07
C TYR A 35 -1.57 0.66 3.58
N SER A 36 -1.17 1.67 2.81
CA SER A 36 -1.18 1.61 1.36
C SER A 36 0.16 2.03 0.78
N LEU A 37 0.73 1.18 -0.06
CA LEU A 37 1.88 1.47 -0.90
C LEU A 37 1.39 1.77 -2.32
N SER A 38 1.82 2.88 -2.87
CA SER A 38 1.54 3.24 -4.26
C SER A 38 2.83 3.28 -5.06
N LEU A 39 2.87 2.43 -6.09
CA LEU A 39 3.92 2.33 -7.11
C LEU A 39 3.23 2.45 -8.46
N HIS A 40 3.96 2.98 -9.45
CA HIS A 40 3.53 3.07 -10.85
C HIS A 40 2.07 3.52 -11.01
N ARG A 41 1.80 4.77 -10.66
CA ARG A 41 0.44 5.34 -10.67
C ARG A 41 0.34 6.47 -11.67
N TYR A 42 -0.88 6.75 -12.13
CA TYR A 42 -1.14 7.85 -13.06
C TYR A 42 -1.90 8.99 -12.37
N TRP A 43 -1.70 10.20 -12.87
CA TRP A 43 -2.56 11.35 -12.59
C TRP A 43 -3.87 11.27 -13.40
N PRO A 44 -4.92 12.02 -13.01
CA PRO A 44 -6.18 12.04 -13.76
C PRO A 44 -6.05 12.46 -15.23
N ASP A 45 -5.00 13.21 -15.56
CA ASP A 45 -4.69 13.66 -16.93
C ASP A 45 -3.85 12.65 -17.74
N GLY A 46 -3.65 11.44 -17.21
CA GLY A 46 -2.94 10.35 -17.88
C GLY A 46 -1.42 10.41 -17.82
N ARG A 47 -0.84 11.44 -17.20
CA ARG A 47 0.62 11.47 -16.98
C ARG A 47 1.01 10.48 -15.88
N ASN A 48 2.12 9.78 -16.09
CA ASN A 48 2.70 8.95 -15.03
C ASN A 48 3.10 9.85 -13.84
N ASN A 49 2.72 9.43 -12.64
CA ASN A 49 3.04 10.14 -11.42
C ASN A 49 4.43 9.71 -10.96
N PRO A 50 5.39 10.65 -10.84
CA PRO A 50 6.78 10.29 -10.71
C PRO A 50 7.16 9.77 -9.32
N GLY A 51 6.27 9.75 -8.33
CA GLY A 51 6.63 9.39 -6.95
C GLY A 51 5.99 8.09 -6.48
N SER A 52 6.64 7.40 -5.55
CA SER A 52 6.03 6.34 -4.75
C SER A 52 5.68 6.85 -3.34
N ASN A 53 4.50 6.47 -2.83
CA ASN A 53 4.07 6.89 -1.49
C ASN A 53 3.66 5.68 -0.66
N LEU A 54 4.13 5.66 0.59
CA LEU A 54 3.65 4.82 1.67
C LEU A 54 2.77 5.66 2.60
N ARG A 55 1.56 5.19 2.86
CA ARG A 55 0.55 5.90 3.66
C ARG A 55 -0.10 5.02 4.71
N ARG A 56 -0.57 5.65 5.78
CA ARG A 56 -1.47 5.08 6.79
C ARG A 56 -2.91 5.47 6.48
N ASN A 57 -3.81 4.50 6.58
CA ASN A 57 -5.26 4.64 6.47
C ASN A 57 -5.93 4.15 7.76
N SER A 58 -7.13 4.61 8.12
CA SER A 58 -7.85 5.71 7.48
C SER A 58 -7.16 7.06 7.74
N GLY A 59 -7.52 8.08 6.96
CA GLY A 59 -6.98 9.46 7.07
C GLY A 59 -5.93 9.84 6.01
N PHE A 60 -5.49 8.88 5.19
CA PHE A 60 -4.56 9.09 4.06
C PHE A 60 -3.23 9.77 4.43
N HIS A 61 -2.75 9.52 5.64
CA HIS A 61 -1.55 10.13 6.20
C HIS A 61 -0.28 9.66 5.47
N LEU A 62 0.54 10.60 5.00
CA LEU A 62 1.80 10.28 4.33
C LEU A 62 2.85 9.89 5.36
N LEU A 63 3.34 8.65 5.28
CA LEU A 63 4.44 8.17 6.13
C LEU A 63 5.79 8.33 5.44
N SER A 64 5.85 8.05 4.13
CA SER A 64 7.07 8.15 3.34
C SER A 64 6.75 8.44 1.88
N GLN A 65 7.62 9.19 1.23
CA GLN A 65 7.61 9.42 -0.20
C GLN A 65 9.00 9.16 -0.77
N ARG A 66 9.03 8.49 -1.93
CA ARG A 66 10.22 8.32 -2.75
C ARG A 66 9.99 8.99 -4.10
N MET A 67 10.98 9.73 -4.55
CA MET A 67 11.04 10.33 -5.88
C MET A 67 12.47 10.14 -6.43
N PRO A 68 12.65 9.62 -7.65
CA PRO A 68 11.62 9.04 -8.52
C PRO A 68 11.02 7.74 -7.96
N ASP A 69 9.84 7.36 -8.43
CA ASP A 69 9.22 6.06 -8.18
C ASP A 69 10.17 4.97 -8.67
N PRO A 70 10.48 3.95 -7.85
CA PRO A 70 11.42 2.88 -8.24
C PRO A 70 10.86 1.97 -9.34
N ALA A 71 9.57 2.06 -9.66
CA ALA A 71 8.86 1.19 -10.59
C ALA A 71 8.27 1.96 -11.79
N LEU A 72 9.03 2.88 -12.40
CA LEU A 72 8.53 3.72 -13.51
C LEU A 72 8.39 3.01 -14.85
N ASP A 73 9.13 1.94 -15.11
CA ASP A 73 9.11 1.22 -16.38
C ASP A 73 7.93 0.24 -16.41
N ALA A 74 6.90 0.54 -17.20
CA ALA A 74 5.68 -0.26 -17.30
C ALA A 74 5.91 -1.64 -17.94
N ASP A 75 6.97 -1.79 -18.74
CA ASP A 75 7.26 -3.02 -19.50
C ASP A 75 8.14 -4.01 -18.70
N ARG A 76 8.50 -3.65 -17.46
CA ARG A 76 9.40 -4.42 -16.60
C ARG A 76 8.66 -5.06 -15.42
N ASN A 77 9.07 -6.29 -15.10
CA ASN A 77 8.70 -6.93 -13.84
C ASN A 77 9.66 -6.51 -12.72
N TYR A 78 9.10 -6.15 -11.57
CA TYR A 78 9.84 -5.75 -10.38
C TYR A 78 9.66 -6.76 -9.25
N LYS A 79 10.73 -7.03 -8.50
CA LYS A 79 10.65 -7.83 -7.27
C LYS A 79 10.33 -6.91 -6.09
N LEU A 80 9.10 -6.96 -5.61
CA LEU A 80 8.66 -6.20 -4.45
C LEU A 80 8.77 -7.02 -3.17
N ASN A 81 9.34 -6.44 -2.11
CA ASN A 81 9.31 -6.99 -0.77
C ASN A 81 8.80 -5.94 0.22
N ILE A 82 7.69 -6.26 0.91
CA ILE A 82 7.12 -5.44 1.99
C ILE A 82 7.33 -6.19 3.30
N ARG A 83 7.98 -5.54 4.26
CA ARG A 83 8.19 -6.05 5.61
C ARG A 83 7.47 -5.14 6.58
N LYS A 84 6.62 -5.72 7.42
CA LYS A 84 5.91 -5.02 8.49
C LYS A 84 6.14 -5.73 9.81
N ARG A 85 6.90 -5.11 10.72
CA ARG A 85 7.23 -5.66 12.05
C ARG A 85 6.93 -4.63 13.13
N GLY A 86 5.89 -4.88 13.96
CA GLY A 86 5.40 -3.88 14.92
C GLY A 86 5.10 -2.56 14.18
N PRO A 87 5.52 -1.39 14.66
CA PRO A 87 5.28 -0.13 13.94
C PRO A 87 6.16 0.09 12.70
N ARG A 88 7.23 -0.71 12.50
CA ARG A 88 8.18 -0.50 11.40
C ARG A 88 7.71 -1.14 10.11
N ILE A 89 7.75 -0.36 9.03
CA ILE A 89 7.48 -0.78 7.66
C ILE A 89 8.73 -0.51 6.83
N SER A 90 9.24 -1.55 6.16
CA SER A 90 10.25 -1.39 5.12
C SER A 90 9.78 -2.01 3.80
N VAL A 91 10.11 -1.32 2.71
CA VAL A 91 9.75 -1.71 1.36
C VAL A 91 11.01 -1.68 0.51
N SER A 92 11.26 -2.77 -0.21
CA SER A 92 12.31 -2.80 -1.23
C SER A 92 11.77 -3.20 -2.59
N VAL A 93 12.36 -2.62 -3.63
CA VAL A 93 12.09 -2.89 -5.04
C VAL A 93 13.40 -3.33 -5.68
N ASP A 94 13.42 -4.53 -6.24
CA ASP A 94 14.62 -5.19 -6.77
C ASP A 94 15.79 -5.27 -5.77
N GLY A 95 15.46 -5.36 -4.48
CA GLY A 95 16.44 -5.40 -3.39
C GLY A 95 16.92 -4.03 -2.91
N GLU A 96 16.59 -2.94 -3.60
CA GLU A 96 16.88 -1.58 -3.13
C GLU A 96 15.85 -1.15 -2.07
N LEU A 97 16.30 -0.66 -0.92
CA LEU A 97 15.42 -0.12 0.11
C LEU A 97 14.82 1.22 -0.34
N VAL A 98 13.49 1.27 -0.47
CA VAL A 98 12.74 2.41 -1.02
C VAL A 98 12.02 3.19 0.07
N HIS A 99 11.44 2.47 1.03
CA HIS A 99 10.81 3.06 2.21
C HIS A 99 11.32 2.32 3.46
N ASP A 100 11.60 3.07 4.52
CA ASP A 100 11.90 2.54 5.85
C ASP A 100 11.43 3.54 6.90
N VAL A 101 10.29 3.25 7.51
CA VAL A 101 9.62 4.16 8.44
C VAL A 101 9.06 3.41 9.63
N SER A 102 8.94 4.10 10.75
CA SER A 102 8.17 3.66 11.90
C SER A 102 6.91 4.50 12.00
N ASP A 103 5.75 3.84 12.10
CA ASP A 103 4.50 4.50 12.47
C ASP A 103 4.60 4.90 13.95
N ASP A 104 4.80 6.20 14.18
CA ASP A 104 5.12 6.79 15.48
C ASP A 104 3.91 6.89 16.42
N GLY A 105 2.72 6.52 15.95
CA GLY A 105 1.50 6.56 16.74
C GLY A 105 0.82 7.92 16.78
N VAL A 106 1.33 8.94 16.06
CA VAL A 106 0.70 10.28 15.99
C VAL A 106 -0.74 10.20 15.48
N HIS A 107 -1.06 9.19 14.68
CA HIS A 107 -2.39 8.93 14.13
C HIS A 107 -3.10 7.72 14.79
N GLY A 108 -2.74 7.42 16.05
CA GLY A 108 -3.24 6.28 16.82
C GLY A 108 -2.30 5.07 16.76
N ALA A 109 -2.61 4.03 17.54
CA ALA A 109 -1.79 2.81 17.58
C ALA A 109 -1.54 2.25 16.18
N HIS A 110 -0.32 1.78 15.91
CA HIS A 110 0.03 1.21 14.62
C HIS A 110 -0.84 -0.02 14.30
N TRP A 111 -1.16 -0.24 13.03
CA TRP A 111 -1.97 -1.38 12.63
C TRP A 111 -1.14 -2.66 12.70
N GLU A 112 -1.69 -3.71 13.28
CA GLU A 112 -0.97 -4.97 13.47
C GLU A 112 -1.05 -5.85 12.23
N SER A 113 -2.05 -6.72 12.19
CA SER A 113 -2.32 -7.69 11.13
C SER A 113 -3.59 -7.32 10.37
N GLY A 114 -3.83 -7.98 9.25
CA GLY A 114 -5.02 -7.75 8.43
C GLY A 114 -4.88 -8.33 7.05
N LYS A 115 -5.83 -8.01 6.18
CA LYS A 115 -5.86 -8.49 4.79
C LYS A 115 -4.82 -7.76 3.93
N ILE A 116 -4.47 -8.39 2.81
CA ILE A 116 -3.67 -7.79 1.73
C ILE A 116 -4.59 -7.64 0.52
N GLY A 117 -4.50 -6.51 -0.19
CA GLY A 117 -5.32 -6.24 -1.36
C GLY A 117 -4.55 -5.48 -2.44
N PHE A 118 -4.86 -5.76 -3.70
CA PHE A 118 -4.25 -5.09 -4.84
C PHE A 118 -5.29 -4.26 -5.57
N ARG A 119 -4.93 -3.02 -5.88
CA ARG A 119 -5.78 -2.06 -6.58
C ARG A 119 -5.04 -1.46 -7.78
N LEU A 120 -5.67 -1.53 -8.93
CA LEU A 120 -5.23 -0.88 -10.16
C LEU A 120 -5.53 0.62 -10.13
N ARG A 121 -4.62 1.43 -10.71
CA ARG A 121 -4.83 2.87 -10.94
C ARG A 121 -4.15 3.31 -12.23
N GLY A 122 -4.79 3.03 -13.37
CA GLY A 122 -4.36 3.53 -14.67
C GLY A 122 -5.23 4.67 -15.20
N HIS A 123 -4.92 5.08 -16.43
CA HIS A 123 -5.68 6.02 -17.25
C HIS A 123 -6.20 5.22 -18.45
N GLU A 124 -7.52 5.15 -18.64
CA GLU A 124 -8.25 4.32 -19.64
C GLU A 124 -8.16 2.80 -19.45
N SER A 125 -6.96 2.23 -19.34
CA SER A 125 -6.75 0.80 -19.05
C SER A 125 -5.50 0.59 -18.21
N CYS A 126 -5.47 -0.50 -17.44
CA CYS A 126 -4.34 -0.85 -16.59
C CYS A 126 -4.27 -2.37 -16.46
N VAL A 127 -3.14 -2.94 -16.83
CA VAL A 127 -2.85 -4.36 -16.60
C VAL A 127 -1.78 -4.43 -15.52
N MET A 128 -2.01 -5.28 -14.51
CA MET A 128 -1.03 -5.59 -13.49
C MET A 128 -0.92 -7.08 -13.38
N THR A 129 0.27 -7.60 -13.64
CA THR A 129 0.59 -9.00 -13.42
C THR A 129 1.19 -9.14 -12.02
N VAL A 130 0.61 -10.02 -11.21
CA VAL A 130 1.15 -10.37 -9.89
C VAL A 130 1.37 -11.88 -9.85
N GLY A 131 2.58 -12.30 -9.49
CA GLY A 131 2.95 -13.70 -9.42
C GLY A 131 3.94 -13.97 -8.29
N ALA A 132 4.17 -15.25 -7.97
CA ALA A 132 5.11 -15.69 -6.94
C ALA A 132 4.91 -15.03 -5.56
N ILE A 133 3.65 -14.79 -5.18
CA ILE A 133 3.33 -14.19 -3.87
C ILE A 133 3.69 -15.17 -2.76
N THR A 134 4.61 -14.76 -1.90
CA THR A 134 4.98 -15.49 -0.68
C THR A 134 4.69 -14.61 0.53
N ILE A 135 3.99 -15.17 1.52
CA ILE A 135 3.79 -14.55 2.83
C ILE A 135 4.52 -15.44 3.84
N ALA A 136 5.53 -14.89 4.50
CA ALA A 136 6.30 -15.57 5.51
C ALA A 136 6.22 -14.78 6.82
N GLY A 137 6.16 -15.49 7.94
CA GLY A 137 6.38 -14.91 9.25
C GLY A 137 7.83 -14.46 9.42
N PHE A 138 8.07 -13.61 10.42
CA PHE A 138 9.43 -13.43 10.91
C PHE A 138 9.71 -14.55 11.90
N ASP A 139 10.67 -15.42 11.60
CA ASP A 139 11.29 -16.22 12.64
C ASP A 139 12.02 -15.24 13.57
N GLY A 140 11.78 -15.36 14.88
CA GLY A 140 12.27 -14.43 15.90
C GLY A 140 13.78 -14.27 15.93
#